data_AF-A0A0L7QRF6-F1
#
_entry.id   AF-A0A0L7QRF6-F1
#
_cell.length_a   1.000
_cell.length_b   1.000
_cell.length_c   1.000
_cell.angle_alpha   90.00
_cell.angle_beta   90.00
_cell.angle_gamma   90.00
#
_symmetry.space_group_name_H-M   'P 1'
#
loop_
_entity.id
_entity.type
_entity.pdbx_description
1 polymer ?
#
loop_
_entity_poly.entity_id
_entity_poly.type
_entity_poly.pdbx_seq_one_letter_code
_entity_poly.pdbx_strand_id
1 'polypeptide(L)' 'MTLYGSPVWARELTANRRSKNLLRRVERKLAVRVAHAYRTTSHAAATALAGLIPFDLLAEVDAHVYGRHRQLRQ' A
#
# COMPACT_ATOMS: atom_id res chain seq x y z
N MET A 1 -8.64 -7.42 2.75
CA MET A 1 -9.93 -6.74 3.04
C MET A 1 -9.77 -5.32 3.60
N THR A 2 -8.60 -4.66 3.51
CA THR A 2 -8.38 -3.31 4.06
C THR A 2 -8.34 -2.19 3.01
N LEU A 3 -8.43 -2.50 1.72
CA LEU A 3 -8.48 -1.52 0.62
C LEU A 3 -9.88 -0.94 0.41
N TYR A 4 -10.90 -1.51 1.05
CA TYR A 4 -12.25 -0.97 0.98
C TYR A 4 -12.26 0.43 1.65
N GLY A 5 -12.69 1.44 0.89
CA GLY A 5 -12.62 2.84 1.32
C GLY A 5 -11.30 3.55 1.02
N SER A 6 -10.36 2.91 0.30
CA SER A 6 -9.13 3.54 -0.17
C SER A 6 -9.29 4.92 -0.79
N PRO A 7 -10.33 5.21 -1.61
CA PRO A 7 -10.50 6.54 -2.20
C PRO A 7 -10.68 7.66 -1.16
N VAL A 8 -11.05 7.32 0.08
CA VAL A 8 -11.27 8.28 1.17
C VAL A 8 -9.98 8.54 1.96
N TRP A 9 -9.11 7.55 2.13
CA TRP A 9 -7.94 7.66 3.01
C TRP A 9 -6.59 7.61 2.28
N ALA A 10 -6.52 7.14 1.03
CA ALA A 10 -5.27 6.93 0.31
C ALA A 10 -4.43 8.22 0.19
N ARG A 11 -5.09 9.33 -0.12
CA ARG A 11 -4.44 10.62 -0.31
C ARG A 11 -3.84 11.14 0.98
N GLU A 12 -4.60 11.09 2.06
CA GLU A 12 -4.21 11.53 3.41
C GLU A 12 -3.12 10.64 3.99
N LEU A 13 -3.20 9.33 3.73
CA LEU A 13 -2.19 8.36 4.14
C LEU A 13 -0.86 8.59 3.42
N THR A 14 -0.87 8.81 2.11
CA THR A 14 0.33 9.07 1.32
C THR A 14 0.92 10.45 1.66
N ALA A 15 0.09 11.45 1.92
CA ALA A 15 0.53 12.80 2.30
C ALA A 15 1.25 12.84 3.66
N ASN A 16 0.86 11.96 4.60
CA ASN A 16 1.49 11.90 5.92
C ASN A 16 2.61 10.84 5.97
N ARG A 17 3.86 11.30 5.99
CA ARG A 17 5.05 10.43 6.06
C ARG A 17 5.04 9.48 7.26
N ARG A 18 4.51 9.87 8.42
CA ARG A 18 4.43 8.99 9.61
C ARG A 18 3.44 7.86 9.36
N SER A 19 2.25 8.17 8.85
CA SER A 19 1.21 7.18 8.54
C SER A 19 1.68 6.21 7.45
N LYS A 20 2.31 6.74 6.39
CA LYS A 20 2.93 5.93 5.33
C LYS A 20 4.00 4.97 5.88
N ASN A 21 4.86 5.45 6.76
CA ASN A 21 5.89 4.61 7.40
C ASN A 21 5.30 3.55 8.32
N LEU A 22 4.20 3.84 9.02
CA LEU A 22 3.51 2.87 9.85
C LEU A 22 2.95 1.72 8.99
N LEU A 23 2.28 2.05 7.88
CA LEU A 23 1.78 1.07 6.92
C LEU A 23 2.92 0.19 6.38
N ARG A 24 3.99 0.81 5.87
CA ARG A 24 5.18 0.11 5.34
C ARG A 24 5.83 -0.80 6.37
N ARG A 25 5.85 -0.41 7.65
CA ARG A 25 6.42 -1.24 8.73
C ARG A 25 5.59 -2.51 8.95
N VAL A 26 4.26 -2.41 8.92
CA VAL A 26 3.36 -3.56 9.04
C VAL A 26 3.52 -4.47 7.83
N GLU A 27 3.45 -3.91 6.64
CA GLU A 27 3.56 -4.67 5.39
C GLU A 27 4.92 -5.35 5.24
N ARG A 28 6.02 -4.65 5.56
CA ARG A 28 7.37 -5.23 5.56
C ARG A 28 7.48 -6.44 6.49
N LYS A 29 6.86 -6.41 7.67
CA LYS A 29 6.91 -7.58 8.59
C LYS A 29 6.25 -8.81 7.96
N LEU A 30 5.15 -8.61 7.23
CA LEU A 30 4.46 -9.68 6.51
C LEU A 30 5.31 -10.16 5.33
N ALA A 31 5.77 -9.23 4.48
CA ALA A 31 6.57 -9.54 3.30
C ALA A 31 7.88 -10.27 3.65
N VAL A 32 8.57 -9.85 4.72
CA VAL A 32 9.77 -10.54 5.22
C VAL A 32 9.48 -11.98 5.64
N ARG A 33 8.32 -12.25 6.26
CA ARG A 33 7.91 -13.60 6.64
C ARG A 33 7.57 -14.46 5.43
N VAL A 34 6.82 -13.91 4.48
CA VAL A 34 6.43 -14.60 3.23
C VAL A 34 7.67 -14.95 2.39
N ALA A 35 8.60 -14.00 2.25
CA ALA A 35 9.81 -14.16 1.45
C ALA A 35 10.95 -14.87 2.19
N HIS A 36 10.79 -15.24 3.47
CA HIS A 36 11.88 -15.73 4.33
C HIS A 36 13.14 -14.84 4.29
N ALA A 37 12.95 -13.53 4.18
CA ALA A 37 14.04 -12.57 4.01
C ALA A 37 14.69 -12.16 5.34
N TYR A 38 15.88 -11.56 5.28
CA TYR A 38 16.54 -11.03 6.47
C TYR A 38 15.80 -9.84 7.08
N ARG A 39 15.99 -9.64 8.39
CA ARG A 39 15.45 -8.48 9.12
C ARG A 39 15.99 -7.13 8.64
N THR A 40 17.04 -7.10 7.83
CA THR A 40 17.66 -5.89 7.25
C THR A 40 17.15 -5.57 5.85
N THR A 41 16.42 -6.50 5.22
CA THR A 41 15.86 -6.29 3.87
C THR A 41 14.94 -5.08 3.87
N SER A 42 15.12 -4.18 2.90
CA SER A 42 14.29 -2.97 2.77
C SER A 42 12.82 -3.34 2.53
N HIS A 43 11.90 -2.41 2.78
CA HIS A 43 10.48 -2.66 2.53
C HIS A 43 10.20 -3.02 1.05
N ALA A 44 10.74 -2.23 0.12
CA ALA A 44 10.55 -2.44 -1.32
C ALA A 44 11.15 -3.77 -1.81
N ALA A 45 12.32 -4.15 -1.30
CA ALA A 45 12.92 -5.43 -1.64
C ALA A 45 12.11 -6.61 -1.05
N ALA A 46 11.63 -6.48 0.19
CA ALA A 46 10.84 -7.52 0.83
C ALA A 46 9.51 -7.76 0.11
N THR A 47 8.80 -6.70 -0.29
CA THR A 47 7.54 -6.82 -1.05
C THR A 47 7.78 -7.40 -2.43
N ALA A 48 8.84 -6.98 -3.13
CA ALA A 48 9.21 -7.54 -4.43
C ALA A 48 9.53 -9.05 -4.34
N LEU A 49 10.33 -9.47 -3.35
CA LEU A 49 10.64 -10.89 -3.13
C LEU A 49 9.42 -11.71 -2.73
N ALA A 50 8.48 -11.12 -1.99
CA ALA A 50 7.24 -11.77 -1.59
C ALA A 50 6.18 -11.81 -2.70
N GLY A 51 6.42 -11.18 -3.87
CA GLY A 51 5.41 -11.02 -4.92
C GLY A 51 4.23 -10.15 -4.51
N LEU A 52 4.41 -9.25 -3.54
CA LEU A 52 3.38 -8.36 -3.01
C LEU A 52 3.52 -6.96 -3.61
N ILE A 53 2.40 -6.37 -4.00
CA ILE A 53 2.35 -4.95 -4.39
C ILE A 53 2.20 -4.12 -3.11
N PRO A 54 3.06 -3.09 -2.89
CA PRO A 54 2.96 -2.17 -1.77
C PRO A 54 1.55 -1.61 -1.56
N PHE A 55 1.06 -1.62 -0.32
CA PHE A 55 -0.31 -1.22 0.00
C PHE A 55 -0.60 0.25 -0.30
N ASP A 56 0.41 1.12 -0.19
CA ASP A 56 0.29 2.54 -0.60
C ASP A 56 0.01 2.68 -2.09
N LEU A 57 0.64 1.85 -2.93
CA LEU A 57 0.42 1.85 -4.37
C LEU A 57 -0.95 1.28 -4.75
N LEU A 58 -1.35 0.16 -4.13
CA LEU A 58 -2.69 -0.40 -4.34
C LEU A 58 -3.78 0.61 -3.95
N ALA A 59 -3.57 1.33 -2.85
CA ALA A 59 -4.49 2.34 -2.38
C ALA A 59 -4.65 3.50 -3.39
N GLU A 60 -3.53 3.98 -3.92
CA GLU A 60 -3.51 5.04 -4.94
C GLU A 60 -4.21 4.61 -6.24
N VAL A 61 -3.97 3.38 -6.71
CA VAL A 61 -4.65 2.83 -7.89
C VAL A 61 -6.16 2.76 -7.66
N ASP A 62 -6.59 2.24 -6.52
CA ASP A 62 -8.03 2.13 -6.20
C ASP A 62 -8.70 3.51 -6.13
N ALA A 63 -8.04 4.49 -5.49
CA ALA A 63 -8.52 5.87 -5.42
C ALA A 63 -8.64 6.50 -6.81
N HIS A 64 -7.68 6.25 -7.70
CA HIS A 64 -7.68 6.74 -9.07
C HIS A 64 -8.82 6.12 -9.90
N VAL A 65 -8.99 4.81 -9.83
CA VAL A 65 -10.08 4.08 -10.51
C VAL A 65 -11.44 4.57 -10.02
N TYR A 66 -11.62 4.72 -8.71
CA TYR A 66 -12.84 5.27 -8.14
C TYR A 66 -13.14 6.69 -8.63
N GLY A 67 -12.13 7.58 -8.64
CA GLY A 67 -12.27 8.94 -9.14
C GLY A 67 -12.71 8.98 -10.61
N ARG A 68 -12.12 8.12 -11.46
CA ARG A 68 -12.50 7.98 -12.87
C ARG A 68 -13.93 7.47 -13.03
N HIS A 69 -14.32 6.43 -12.30
CA HIS A 69 -15.70 5.93 -12.38
C HIS A 69 -16.73 6.95 -11.90
N ARG A 70 -16.39 7.77 -10.90
CA ARG A 70 -17.24 8.86 -10.44
C ARG A 70 -17.44 9.92 -11.52
N GLN A 71 -16.38 10.28 -12.25
CA GLN A 71 -16.45 11.25 -13.36
C GLN A 71 -17.33 10.78 -14.51
N LEU A 72 -17.31 9.48 -14.82
CA LEU A 72 -18.13 8.90 -15.92
C LEU A 72 -19.62 8.74 -15.57
N ARG A 73 -19.98 8.85 -14.29
CA ARG A 73 -21.37 8.74 -13.81
C ARG A 73 -22.06 10.10 -13.65
N GLN A 74 -21.30 11.19 -13.77
CA GLN A 74 -21.79 12.57 -13.75
C GLN A 74 -22.02 13.04 -15.19
#